data_AF-A0A3B3BMG5-F1
#
_entry.id   AF-A0A3B3BMG5-F1
#
_cell.length_a   1.000
_cell.length_b   1.000
_cell.length_c   1.000
_cell.angle_alpha   90.00
_cell.angle_beta   90.00
_cell.angle_gamma   90.00
#
_symmetry.space_group_name_H-M   'P 1'
#
loop_
_entity.id
_entity.type
_entity.pdbx_description
1 polymer ?
#
loop_
_entity_poly.entity_id
_entity_poly.type
_entity_poly.pdbx_seq_one_letter_code
_entity_poly.pdbx_strand_id
1 'polypeptide(L)'
;MEEKDKETEKEKTSLSAISSETNRSSTSSNVEIKKEPNEAENPEEQSQMRIISLHRDLTAALTNIQTAAVAKVARTKLENAQGTIAEQREKEEQSSQQLFEEIIRGWTAAHEKEVHQDLQEALENQQRLCAAVIRDKKSLINDLKQELNRRHESYVRTLRQNAEELNLVTVMMEENMKIMTDVYREEMEQMERIHQQEVEILRTKDKDRWEQQIKALCDKELQLLKERNKKVKEYEDKCHEKIFTSVIDDARSVSVKHDFHKKVPSHLLDPQNSLPTKLIQQSNETSAFLNKRIVSLKKDIKKLQKTYTEKERELQNCTHKLHGEYQRSFQRVQKFHQRRMKTRNSSVADAKKLKELQQMIDGELKQLSQRALTIDSLICQYVGVPWNPDNTAVLERPGPERLPNIDQLNPETDKCRRGMIEDENEEEKTCVETPEDPLQHEIRSPSGCGGSVKAAQTSSSTNSSVRRKHALPPLKLPPGMKRASRESSAERTSSSGHAQVLDVSEVCSRWERQAEIIPEEKVRRWETAEKKLLQYYWVLREISDLTRETEDLRKKNMQLKSQLQERSIAWTPASR
;
A
#
# COMPACT_ATOMS: atom_id res chain seq x y z
N MET A 1 28.10 -34.39 -44.67
CA MET A 1 26.88 -33.58 -44.46
C MET A 1 25.88 -34.35 -43.57
N GLU A 2 26.37 -35.14 -42.62
CA GLU A 2 25.58 -36.06 -41.77
C GLU A 2 25.92 -35.93 -40.28
N GLU A 3 26.78 -34.97 -39.92
CA GLU A 3 27.26 -34.79 -38.54
C GLU A 3 26.62 -33.58 -37.85
N LYS A 4 25.92 -32.71 -38.60
CA LYS A 4 25.19 -31.56 -38.05
C LYS A 4 23.77 -31.88 -37.56
N ASP A 5 23.20 -33.03 -37.96
CA ASP A 5 21.82 -33.38 -37.59
C ASP A 5 21.72 -34.13 -36.25
N LYS A 6 22.82 -34.69 -35.74
CA LYS A 6 22.85 -35.40 -34.45
C LYS A 6 22.99 -34.50 -33.22
N GLU A 7 23.50 -33.27 -33.37
CA GLU A 7 23.57 -32.30 -32.27
C GLU A 7 22.23 -31.60 -32.03
N THR A 8 21.44 -31.36 -33.09
CA THR A 8 20.11 -30.75 -32.98
C THR A 8 19.05 -31.68 -32.37
N GLU A 9 19.28 -33.00 -32.37
CA GLU A 9 18.35 -33.97 -31.79
C GLU A 9 18.58 -34.16 -30.27
N LYS A 10 19.82 -33.99 -29.79
CA LYS A 10 20.17 -34.02 -28.35
C LYS A 10 19.76 -32.76 -27.58
N GLU A 11 19.74 -31.60 -28.22
CA GLU A 11 19.22 -30.37 -27.59
C GLU A 11 17.69 -30.36 -27.49
N LYS A 12 16.99 -30.99 -28.45
CA LYS A 12 15.52 -31.15 -28.37
C LYS A 12 15.07 -32.19 -27.33
N THR A 13 15.91 -33.20 -27.02
CA THR A 13 15.60 -34.15 -25.93
C THR A 13 15.79 -33.56 -24.55
N SER A 14 16.65 -32.54 -24.41
CA SER A 14 16.93 -31.88 -23.13
C SER A 14 15.90 -30.80 -22.77
N LEU A 15 15.21 -30.23 -23.77
CA LEU A 15 14.14 -29.23 -23.58
C LEU A 15 12.75 -29.87 -23.32
N SER A 16 12.57 -31.16 -23.57
CA SER A 16 11.36 -31.91 -23.22
C SER A 16 11.34 -32.39 -21.76
N ALA A 17 12.48 -32.39 -21.06
CA ALA A 17 12.60 -32.97 -19.73
C ALA A 17 12.26 -32.00 -18.57
N ILE A 18 12.06 -30.71 -18.84
CA ILE A 18 11.78 -29.70 -17.79
C ILE A 18 10.30 -29.26 -17.79
N SER A 19 9.47 -29.75 -18.73
CA SER A 19 8.02 -29.46 -18.77
C SER A 19 7.12 -30.62 -18.31
N SER A 20 7.67 -31.68 -17.70
CA SER A 20 6.87 -32.82 -17.22
C SER A 20 6.90 -33.08 -15.71
N GLU A 21 7.55 -32.23 -14.91
CA GLU A 21 7.60 -32.37 -13.44
C GLU A 21 6.82 -31.26 -12.73
N THR A 22 5.52 -31.15 -13.00
CA THR A 22 4.62 -30.41 -12.10
C THR A 22 3.20 -30.98 -12.05
N ASN A 23 3.03 -32.27 -12.39
CA ASN A 23 1.75 -32.95 -12.18
C ASN A 23 1.97 -34.44 -11.89
N ARG A 24 2.20 -34.76 -10.62
CA ARG A 24 1.64 -35.93 -9.92
C ARG A 24 2.22 -36.02 -8.52
N SER A 25 1.45 -35.53 -7.54
CA SER A 25 1.40 -36.18 -6.24
C SER A 25 0.06 -35.88 -5.57
N SER A 26 -1.00 -36.43 -6.15
CA SER A 26 -2.23 -36.72 -5.43
C SER A 26 -2.05 -38.09 -4.78
N THR A 27 -1.39 -38.14 -3.63
CA THR A 27 -1.40 -39.33 -2.79
C THR A 27 -2.75 -39.44 -2.11
N SER A 28 -3.59 -40.29 -2.68
CA SER A 28 -4.68 -40.94 -1.98
C SER A 28 -4.09 -41.74 -0.81
N SER A 29 -4.33 -41.27 0.40
CA SER A 29 -4.27 -42.11 1.60
C SER A 29 -5.62 -41.99 2.30
N ASN A 30 -6.43 -43.01 2.09
CA ASN A 30 -7.66 -43.27 2.80
C ASN A 30 -7.32 -43.52 4.29
N VAL A 31 -7.56 -42.52 5.14
CA VAL A 31 -7.67 -42.72 6.59
C VAL A 31 -8.95 -42.03 7.04
N GLU A 32 -9.95 -42.87 7.22
CA GLU A 32 -11.26 -42.55 7.76
C GLU A 32 -11.10 -42.18 9.24
N ILE A 33 -10.86 -40.90 9.53
CA ILE A 33 -10.96 -40.34 10.88
C ILE A 33 -12.19 -39.46 10.91
N LYS A 34 -13.26 -39.99 11.51
CA LYS A 34 -14.42 -39.22 11.94
C LYS A 34 -13.93 -38.09 12.87
N LYS A 35 -13.91 -36.86 12.35
CA LYS A 35 -13.87 -35.65 13.16
C LYS A 35 -15.19 -34.93 13.01
N GLU A 36 -15.76 -34.64 14.17
CA GLU A 36 -16.94 -33.81 14.41
C GLU A 36 -16.86 -32.45 13.70
N PRO A 37 -18.01 -31.80 13.45
CA PRO A 37 -18.08 -30.59 12.65
C PRO A 37 -17.47 -29.41 13.42
N ASN A 38 -16.18 -29.18 13.19
CA ASN A 38 -15.51 -27.97 13.65
C ASN A 38 -15.99 -26.77 12.82
N GLU A 39 -16.27 -25.72 13.56
CA GLU A 39 -16.48 -24.31 13.22
C GLU A 39 -16.18 -23.92 11.77
N ALA A 40 -17.15 -23.24 11.12
CA ALA A 40 -17.04 -22.71 9.77
C ALA A 40 -15.69 -22.01 9.54
N GLU A 41 -14.79 -22.68 8.81
CA GLU A 41 -13.52 -22.11 8.37
C GLU A 41 -13.80 -20.88 7.51
N ASN A 42 -13.23 -19.73 7.90
CA ASN A 42 -13.42 -18.48 7.17
C ASN A 42 -12.79 -18.63 5.77
N PRO A 43 -13.56 -18.50 4.67
CA PRO A 43 -13.04 -18.63 3.31
C PRO A 43 -11.93 -17.63 2.99
N GLU A 44 -11.90 -16.48 3.69
CA GLU A 44 -10.80 -15.50 3.58
C GLU A 44 -9.48 -16.04 4.14
N GLU A 45 -9.51 -16.85 5.20
CA GLU A 45 -8.30 -17.41 5.82
C GLU A 45 -7.69 -18.52 4.95
N GLN A 46 -8.53 -19.35 4.33
CA GLN A 46 -8.08 -20.36 3.37
C GLN A 46 -7.44 -19.70 2.12
N SER A 47 -8.06 -18.64 1.62
CA SER A 47 -7.53 -17.86 0.49
C SER A 47 -6.17 -17.23 0.82
N GLN A 48 -6.04 -16.61 1.99
CA GLN A 48 -4.78 -16.05 2.46
C GLN A 48 -3.68 -17.11 2.58
N MET A 49 -4.00 -18.31 3.07
CA MET A 49 -3.03 -19.40 3.18
C MET A 49 -2.51 -19.87 1.82
N ARG A 50 -3.38 -19.97 0.80
CA ARG A 50 -2.97 -20.33 -0.58
C ARG A 50 -2.09 -19.26 -1.23
N ILE A 51 -2.40 -17.98 -1.01
CA ILE A 51 -1.59 -16.86 -1.51
C ILE A 51 -0.20 -16.85 -0.85
N ILE A 52 -0.12 -17.16 0.45
CA ILE A 52 1.15 -17.20 1.20
C ILE A 52 2.01 -18.40 0.75
N SER A 53 1.44 -19.58 0.51
CA SER A 53 2.21 -20.73 0.02
C SER A 53 2.79 -20.42 -1.37
N LEU A 54 1.98 -19.85 -2.27
CA LEU A 54 2.42 -19.47 -3.60
C LEU A 54 3.56 -18.44 -3.55
N HIS A 55 3.46 -17.41 -2.70
CA HIS A 55 4.55 -16.46 -2.48
C HIS A 55 5.86 -17.14 -2.07
N ARG A 56 5.80 -18.13 -1.18
CA ARG A 56 6.99 -18.85 -0.72
C ARG A 56 7.64 -19.62 -1.86
N ASP A 57 6.85 -20.33 -2.66
CA ASP A 57 7.35 -21.15 -3.77
C ASP A 57 8.01 -20.27 -4.85
N LEU A 58 7.38 -19.16 -5.22
CA LEU A 58 7.98 -18.19 -6.17
C LEU A 58 9.24 -17.52 -5.60
N THR A 59 9.24 -17.17 -4.32
CA THR A 59 10.42 -16.58 -3.67
C THR A 59 11.58 -17.58 -3.63
N ALA A 60 11.31 -18.86 -3.40
CA ALA A 60 12.31 -19.92 -3.43
C ALA A 60 12.93 -20.07 -4.83
N ALA A 61 12.10 -20.06 -5.88
CA ALA A 61 12.57 -20.11 -7.27
C ALA A 61 13.50 -18.94 -7.62
N LEU A 62 13.13 -17.70 -7.27
CA LEU A 62 13.97 -16.51 -7.50
C LEU A 62 15.27 -16.57 -6.69
N THR A 63 15.22 -17.07 -5.46
CA THR A 63 16.40 -17.20 -4.59
C THR A 63 17.39 -18.23 -5.12
N ASN A 64 16.92 -19.32 -5.71
CA ASN A 64 17.77 -20.34 -6.33
C ASN A 64 18.53 -19.77 -7.54
N ILE A 65 17.86 -18.99 -8.40
CA ILE A 65 18.48 -18.32 -9.55
C ILE A 65 19.55 -17.33 -9.08
N GLN A 66 19.24 -16.51 -8.07
CA GLN A 66 20.18 -15.54 -7.51
C GLN A 66 21.41 -16.23 -6.93
N THR A 67 21.22 -17.35 -6.23
CA THR A 67 22.33 -18.13 -5.65
C THR A 67 23.23 -18.72 -6.73
N ALA A 68 22.66 -19.24 -7.81
CA ALA A 68 23.41 -19.75 -8.96
C ALA A 68 24.22 -18.63 -9.65
N ALA A 69 23.64 -17.43 -9.82
CA ALA A 69 24.34 -16.28 -10.39
C ALA A 69 25.55 -15.85 -9.55
N VAL A 70 25.38 -15.78 -8.22
CA VAL A 70 26.48 -15.46 -7.29
C VAL A 70 27.60 -16.51 -7.36
N ALA A 71 27.25 -17.80 -7.42
CA ALA A 71 28.23 -18.88 -7.56
C ALA A 71 29.01 -18.79 -8.88
N LYS A 72 28.36 -18.42 -9.99
CA LYS A 72 29.01 -18.21 -11.30
C LYS A 72 29.99 -17.04 -11.29
N VAL A 73 29.62 -15.92 -10.66
CA VAL A 73 30.52 -14.76 -10.49
C VAL A 73 31.74 -15.12 -9.63
N ALA A 74 31.55 -15.93 -8.58
CA ALA A 74 32.67 -16.40 -7.76
C ALA A 74 33.65 -17.28 -8.56
N ARG A 75 33.15 -18.19 -9.40
CA ARG A 75 33.98 -19.05 -10.27
C ARG A 75 34.79 -18.25 -11.29
N THR A 76 34.16 -17.30 -11.99
CA THR A 76 34.86 -16.46 -12.98
C THR A 76 35.94 -15.58 -12.37
N LYS A 77 35.75 -15.09 -11.13
CA LYS A 77 36.79 -14.37 -10.39
C LYS A 77 37.98 -15.26 -10.02
N LEU A 78 37.72 -16.51 -9.62
CA LEU A 78 38.76 -17.49 -9.30
C LEU A 78 39.59 -17.83 -10.55
N GLU A 79 38.94 -18.08 -11.69
CA GLU A 79 39.59 -18.40 -12.97
C GLU A 79 40.43 -17.23 -13.50
N ASN A 80 39.99 -15.97 -13.29
CA ASN A 80 40.76 -14.80 -13.66
C ASN A 80 41.96 -14.54 -12.74
N ALA A 81 41.92 -15.03 -11.49
CA ALA A 81 43.01 -14.90 -10.53
C ALA A 81 44.15 -15.92 -10.77
N GLN A 82 43.87 -17.05 -11.42
CA GLN A 82 44.84 -18.14 -11.68
C GLN A 82 45.73 -17.85 -12.92
N GLY A 83 46.24 -16.62 -13.04
CA GLY A 83 46.85 -16.06 -14.24
C GLY A 83 48.04 -16.81 -14.85
N THR A 84 47.82 -17.43 -16.01
CA THR A 84 48.84 -18.04 -16.89
C THR A 84 49.81 -17.04 -17.54
N ILE A 85 49.41 -15.77 -17.66
CA ILE A 85 50.18 -14.73 -18.36
C ILE A 85 51.36 -14.22 -17.52
N ALA A 86 51.20 -14.17 -16.19
CA ALA A 86 52.28 -13.74 -15.29
C ALA A 86 53.42 -14.77 -15.29
N GLU A 87 53.09 -16.05 -15.17
CA GLU A 87 54.06 -17.15 -15.22
C GLU A 87 54.79 -17.25 -16.58
N GLN A 88 54.09 -16.98 -17.69
CA GLN A 88 54.72 -16.94 -19.02
C GLN A 88 55.67 -15.76 -19.19
N ARG A 89 55.32 -14.58 -18.66
CA ARG A 89 56.20 -13.40 -18.70
C ARG A 89 57.44 -13.58 -17.84
N GLU A 90 57.30 -14.19 -16.68
CA GLU A 90 58.42 -14.46 -15.77
C GLU A 90 59.42 -15.46 -16.37
N LYS A 91 58.93 -16.53 -17.01
CA LYS A 91 59.80 -17.50 -17.70
C LYS A 91 60.55 -16.89 -18.88
N GLU A 92 59.89 -16.02 -19.63
CA GLU A 92 60.49 -15.32 -20.77
C GLU A 92 61.48 -14.21 -20.34
N GLU A 93 61.19 -13.54 -19.23
CA GLU A 93 62.11 -12.58 -18.62
C GLU A 93 63.39 -13.31 -18.18
N GLN A 94 63.27 -14.46 -17.54
CA GLN A 94 64.41 -15.30 -17.13
C GLN A 94 65.20 -15.84 -18.32
N SER A 95 64.55 -16.36 -19.37
CA SER A 95 65.24 -16.88 -20.57
C SER A 95 65.91 -15.76 -21.38
N SER A 96 65.22 -14.63 -21.56
CA SER A 96 65.77 -13.45 -22.24
C SER A 96 66.97 -12.90 -21.50
N GLN A 97 66.91 -12.84 -20.16
CA GLN A 97 68.00 -12.31 -19.35
C GLN A 97 69.24 -13.20 -19.41
N GLN A 98 69.07 -14.53 -19.41
CA GLN A 98 70.17 -15.48 -19.62
C GLN A 98 70.83 -15.32 -20.99
N LEU A 99 70.03 -15.18 -22.06
CA LEU A 99 70.54 -14.95 -23.42
C LEU A 99 71.26 -13.59 -23.55
N PHE A 100 70.77 -12.55 -22.86
CA PHE A 100 71.42 -11.24 -22.84
C PHE A 100 72.77 -11.27 -22.11
N GLU A 101 72.86 -11.95 -20.97
CA GLU A 101 74.12 -12.13 -20.24
C GLU A 101 75.13 -12.91 -21.09
N GLU A 102 74.68 -13.93 -21.82
CA GLU A 102 75.52 -14.71 -22.73
C GLU A 102 76.02 -13.88 -23.93
N ILE A 103 75.17 -13.00 -24.48
CA ILE A 103 75.56 -12.02 -25.50
C ILE A 103 76.61 -11.05 -24.93
N ILE A 104 76.40 -10.48 -23.74
CA ILE A 104 77.38 -9.56 -23.14
C ILE A 104 78.74 -10.25 -22.97
N ARG A 105 78.74 -11.48 -22.43
CA ARG A 105 79.94 -12.31 -22.27
C ARG A 105 80.60 -12.66 -23.61
N GLY A 106 79.81 -12.93 -24.64
CA GLY A 106 80.30 -13.20 -26.00
C GLY A 106 81.02 -12.00 -26.62
N TRP A 107 80.51 -10.78 -26.39
CA TRP A 107 81.16 -9.55 -26.86
C TRP A 107 82.46 -9.24 -26.12
N THR A 108 82.50 -9.47 -24.80
CA THR A 108 83.75 -9.31 -24.03
C THR A 108 84.81 -10.30 -24.48
N ALA A 109 84.44 -11.57 -24.70
CA ALA A 109 85.36 -12.60 -25.19
C ALA A 109 85.81 -12.36 -26.64
N ALA A 110 84.96 -11.79 -27.50
CA ALA A 110 85.33 -11.45 -28.87
C ALA A 110 86.37 -10.32 -28.92
N HIS A 111 86.36 -9.38 -27.97
CA HIS A 111 87.32 -8.29 -27.90
C HIS A 111 88.75 -8.74 -27.55
N GLU A 112 88.88 -9.89 -26.88
CA GLU A 112 90.17 -10.47 -26.45
C GLU A 112 90.83 -11.34 -27.53
N LYS A 113 90.17 -11.59 -28.67
CA LYS A 113 90.68 -12.45 -29.74
C LYS A 113 91.54 -11.67 -30.74
N GLU A 114 92.80 -12.06 -30.87
CA GLU A 114 93.76 -11.45 -31.82
C GLU A 114 93.79 -12.15 -33.20
N VAL A 115 93.25 -13.37 -33.30
CA VAL A 115 93.23 -14.17 -34.54
C VAL A 115 91.95 -13.87 -35.33
N HIS A 116 92.10 -13.49 -36.60
CA HIS A 116 90.99 -13.07 -37.47
C HIS A 116 89.90 -14.14 -37.67
N GLN A 117 90.28 -15.42 -37.79
CA GLN A 117 89.32 -16.54 -37.91
C GLN A 117 88.50 -16.72 -36.63
N ASP A 118 89.15 -16.71 -35.47
CA ASP A 118 88.48 -16.88 -34.17
C ASP A 118 87.55 -15.70 -33.86
N LEU A 119 87.91 -14.50 -34.30
CA LEU A 119 87.09 -13.29 -34.19
C LEU A 119 85.85 -13.38 -35.09
N GLN A 120 86.01 -13.87 -36.32
CA GLN A 120 84.90 -14.05 -37.25
C GLN A 120 83.90 -15.09 -36.72
N GLU A 121 84.38 -16.22 -36.20
CA GLU A 121 83.53 -17.24 -35.58
C GLU A 121 82.77 -16.68 -34.36
N ALA A 122 83.42 -15.87 -33.52
CA ALA A 122 82.76 -15.22 -32.38
C ALA A 122 81.65 -14.25 -32.84
N LEU A 123 81.88 -13.49 -33.91
CA LEU A 123 80.91 -12.56 -34.46
C LEU A 123 79.69 -13.29 -35.07
N GLU A 124 79.93 -14.38 -35.80
CA GLU A 124 78.87 -15.23 -36.37
C GLU A 124 78.03 -15.90 -35.27
N ASN A 125 78.68 -16.40 -34.21
CA ASN A 125 78.00 -16.93 -33.03
C ASN A 125 77.16 -15.85 -32.34
N GLN A 126 77.67 -14.63 -32.26
CA GLN A 126 76.95 -13.53 -31.64
C GLN A 126 75.74 -13.05 -32.45
N GLN A 127 75.89 -13.02 -33.76
CA GLN A 127 74.78 -12.75 -34.68
C GLN A 127 73.70 -13.82 -34.56
N ARG A 128 74.08 -15.09 -34.35
CA ARG A 128 73.16 -16.21 -34.11
C ARG A 128 72.39 -16.05 -32.79
N LEU A 129 73.05 -15.65 -31.71
CA LEU A 129 72.40 -15.38 -30.41
C LEU A 129 71.43 -14.20 -30.48
N CYS A 130 71.81 -13.10 -31.14
CA CYS A 130 70.91 -11.97 -31.37
C CYS A 130 69.68 -12.37 -32.21
N ALA A 131 69.88 -13.22 -33.24
CA ALA A 131 68.79 -13.75 -34.03
C ALA A 131 67.87 -14.70 -33.23
N ALA A 132 68.41 -15.45 -32.25
CA ALA A 132 67.62 -16.29 -31.34
C ALA A 132 66.68 -15.44 -30.48
N VAL A 133 67.18 -14.40 -29.81
CA VAL A 133 66.36 -13.47 -28.98
C VAL A 133 65.24 -12.82 -29.79
N ILE A 134 65.51 -12.43 -31.05
CA ILE A 134 64.49 -11.86 -31.92
C ILE A 134 63.42 -12.89 -32.28
N ARG A 135 63.78 -14.16 -32.48
CA ARG A 135 62.82 -15.25 -32.74
C ARG A 135 61.95 -15.52 -31.52
N ASP A 136 62.54 -15.60 -30.33
CA ASP A 136 61.83 -15.89 -29.08
C ASP A 136 60.83 -14.77 -28.77
N LYS A 137 61.26 -13.51 -28.86
CA LYS A 137 60.37 -12.34 -28.72
C LYS A 137 59.26 -12.31 -29.76
N LYS A 138 59.53 -12.68 -31.01
CA LYS A 138 58.50 -12.78 -32.06
C LYS A 138 57.49 -13.90 -31.75
N SER A 139 57.94 -15.04 -31.22
CA SER A 139 57.07 -16.12 -30.77
C SER A 139 56.18 -15.65 -29.62
N LEU A 140 56.76 -15.06 -28.58
CA LEU A 140 56.02 -14.50 -27.45
C LEU A 140 54.96 -13.48 -27.89
N ILE A 141 55.29 -12.58 -28.81
CA ILE A 141 54.33 -11.61 -29.35
C ILE A 141 53.14 -12.32 -30.00
N ASN A 142 53.37 -13.41 -30.73
CA ASN A 142 52.30 -14.18 -31.35
C ASN A 142 51.47 -14.93 -30.30
N ASP A 143 52.10 -15.54 -29.30
CA ASP A 143 51.43 -16.24 -28.20
C ASP A 143 50.55 -15.29 -27.39
N LEU A 144 51.07 -14.10 -27.05
CA LEU A 144 50.32 -13.04 -26.36
C LEU A 144 49.14 -12.52 -27.21
N LYS A 145 49.31 -12.40 -28.54
CA LYS A 145 48.21 -12.03 -29.44
C LYS A 145 47.14 -13.12 -29.50
N GLN A 146 47.52 -14.39 -29.53
CA GLN A 146 46.58 -15.50 -29.52
C GLN A 146 45.83 -15.60 -28.18
N GLU A 147 46.51 -15.46 -27.04
CA GLU A 147 45.87 -15.46 -25.73
C GLU A 147 44.93 -14.26 -25.56
N LEU A 148 45.31 -13.08 -26.06
CA LEU A 148 44.43 -11.90 -26.10
C LEU A 148 43.15 -12.20 -26.90
N ASN A 149 43.28 -12.78 -28.09
CA ASN A 149 42.13 -13.16 -28.92
C ASN A 149 41.27 -14.22 -28.22
N ARG A 150 41.89 -15.27 -27.64
CA ARG A 150 41.18 -16.34 -26.92
C ARG A 150 40.40 -15.80 -25.72
N ARG A 151 41.00 -14.88 -24.95
CA ARG A 151 40.35 -14.19 -23.82
C ARG A 151 39.23 -13.28 -24.31
N HIS A 152 39.42 -12.57 -25.42
CA HIS A 152 38.38 -11.73 -26.02
C HIS A 152 37.19 -12.55 -26.52
N GLU A 153 37.42 -13.64 -27.24
CA GLU A 153 36.37 -14.58 -27.67
C GLU A 153 35.65 -15.22 -26.48
N SER A 154 36.39 -15.59 -25.43
CA SER A 154 35.79 -16.08 -24.20
C SER A 154 34.93 -15.02 -23.53
N TYR A 155 35.38 -13.77 -23.47
CA TYR A 155 34.63 -12.65 -22.89
C TYR A 155 33.33 -12.40 -23.68
N VAL A 156 33.40 -12.36 -25.01
CA VAL A 156 32.22 -12.22 -25.86
C VAL A 156 31.24 -13.39 -25.66
N ARG A 157 31.73 -14.63 -25.55
CA ARG A 157 30.89 -15.80 -25.22
C ARG A 157 30.20 -15.65 -23.87
N THR A 158 30.93 -15.27 -22.82
CA THR A 158 30.34 -15.02 -21.50
C THR A 158 29.29 -13.91 -21.54
N LEU A 159 29.54 -12.82 -22.27
CA LEU A 159 28.56 -11.75 -22.44
C LEU A 159 27.27 -12.23 -23.13
N ARG A 160 27.38 -13.05 -24.17
CA ARG A 160 26.21 -13.65 -24.86
C ARG A 160 25.42 -14.57 -23.92
N GLN A 161 26.11 -15.45 -23.20
CA GLN A 161 25.47 -16.31 -22.20
C GLN A 161 24.80 -15.51 -21.10
N ASN A 162 25.42 -14.42 -20.62
CA ASN A 162 24.80 -13.55 -19.62
C ASN A 162 23.55 -12.86 -20.18
N ALA A 163 23.53 -12.47 -21.45
CA ALA A 163 22.33 -11.91 -22.09
C ALA A 163 21.20 -12.94 -22.21
N GLU A 164 21.53 -14.19 -22.56
CA GLU A 164 20.57 -15.30 -22.61
C GLU A 164 20.00 -15.62 -21.22
N GLU A 165 20.85 -15.65 -20.19
CA GLU A 165 20.44 -15.84 -18.79
C GLU A 165 19.53 -14.71 -18.30
N LEU A 166 19.85 -13.45 -18.62
CA LEU A 166 18.99 -12.30 -18.29
C LEU A 166 17.63 -12.38 -18.99
N ASN A 167 17.61 -12.79 -20.26
CA ASN A 167 16.36 -13.01 -20.99
C ASN A 167 15.52 -14.11 -20.33
N LEU A 168 16.15 -15.23 -19.93
CA LEU A 168 15.46 -16.31 -19.24
C LEU A 168 14.86 -15.85 -17.91
N VAL A 169 15.64 -15.12 -17.09
CA VAL A 169 15.14 -14.56 -15.82
C VAL A 169 13.98 -13.59 -16.05
N THR A 170 14.06 -12.78 -17.12
CA THR A 170 12.98 -11.86 -17.50
C THR A 170 11.70 -12.62 -17.82
N VAL A 171 11.76 -13.62 -18.70
CA VAL A 171 10.61 -14.48 -19.05
C VAL A 171 10.06 -15.21 -17.82
N MET A 172 10.93 -15.73 -16.95
CA MET A 172 10.50 -16.37 -15.71
C MET A 172 9.81 -15.39 -14.75
N MET A 173 10.29 -14.15 -14.63
CA MET A 173 9.66 -13.13 -13.79
C MET A 173 8.30 -12.69 -14.35
N GLU A 174 8.16 -12.59 -15.68
CA GLU A 174 6.90 -12.31 -16.35
C GLU A 174 5.87 -13.43 -16.11
N GLU A 175 6.28 -14.69 -16.28
CA GLU A 175 5.40 -15.85 -16.02
C GLU A 175 5.01 -15.93 -14.54
N ASN A 176 5.96 -15.69 -13.64
CA ASN A 176 5.71 -15.58 -12.20
C ASN A 176 4.68 -14.48 -11.87
N MET A 177 4.81 -13.30 -12.47
CA MET A 177 3.87 -12.20 -12.28
C MET A 177 2.48 -12.55 -12.83
N LYS A 178 2.43 -13.26 -13.95
CA LYS A 178 1.19 -13.74 -14.56
C LYS A 178 0.50 -14.78 -13.68
N ILE A 179 1.21 -15.81 -13.22
CA ILE A 179 0.69 -16.84 -12.29
C ILE A 179 0.13 -16.17 -11.04
N MET A 180 0.88 -15.23 -10.45
CA MET A 180 0.42 -14.48 -9.28
C MET A 180 -0.88 -13.72 -9.57
N THR A 181 -0.93 -13.02 -10.69
CA THR A 181 -2.12 -12.24 -11.10
C THR A 181 -3.34 -13.14 -11.32
N ASP A 182 -3.15 -14.30 -11.95
CA ASP A 182 -4.21 -15.25 -12.25
C ASP A 182 -4.75 -15.91 -10.98
N VAL A 183 -3.88 -16.32 -10.05
CA VAL A 183 -4.32 -16.88 -8.75
C VAL A 183 -5.04 -15.82 -7.93
N TYR A 184 -4.55 -14.58 -7.88
CA TYR A 184 -5.27 -13.50 -7.21
C TYR A 184 -6.65 -13.24 -7.80
N ARG A 185 -6.77 -13.26 -9.13
CA ARG A 185 -8.05 -13.12 -9.81
C ARG A 185 -8.99 -14.26 -9.43
N GLU A 186 -8.51 -15.49 -9.46
CA GLU A 186 -9.33 -16.67 -9.15
C GLU A 186 -9.80 -16.66 -7.69
N GLU A 187 -8.92 -16.32 -6.74
CA GLU A 187 -9.29 -16.22 -5.31
C GLU A 187 -10.33 -15.12 -5.07
N MET A 188 -10.22 -13.97 -5.76
CA MET A 188 -11.22 -12.90 -5.70
C MET A 188 -12.57 -13.35 -6.28
N GLU A 189 -12.56 -14.05 -7.42
CA GLU A 189 -13.77 -14.61 -8.01
C GLU A 189 -14.42 -15.67 -7.11
N GLN A 190 -13.61 -16.51 -6.44
CA GLN A 190 -14.11 -17.49 -5.47
C GLN A 190 -14.78 -16.79 -4.29
N MET A 191 -14.14 -15.75 -3.72
CA MET A 191 -14.69 -14.98 -2.62
C MET A 191 -16.01 -14.30 -3.02
N GLU A 192 -16.07 -13.70 -4.21
CA GLU A 192 -17.30 -13.08 -4.70
C GLU A 192 -18.43 -14.11 -4.88
N ARG A 193 -18.13 -15.29 -5.43
CA ARG A 193 -19.11 -16.39 -5.56
C ARG A 193 -19.68 -16.79 -4.19
N ILE A 194 -18.85 -16.91 -3.16
CA ILE A 194 -19.29 -17.25 -1.80
C ILE A 194 -20.20 -16.15 -1.24
N HIS A 195 -19.80 -14.88 -1.32
CA HIS A 195 -20.60 -13.76 -0.85
C HIS A 195 -21.96 -13.66 -1.56
N GLN A 196 -21.97 -13.85 -2.88
CA GLN A 196 -23.22 -13.87 -3.66
C GLN A 196 -24.16 -14.99 -3.19
N GLN A 197 -23.63 -16.18 -2.90
CA GLN A 197 -24.42 -17.28 -2.33
C GLN A 197 -24.98 -16.94 -0.94
N GLU A 198 -24.16 -16.36 -0.06
CA GLU A 198 -24.61 -15.94 1.28
C GLU A 198 -25.74 -14.91 1.21
N VAL A 199 -25.62 -13.92 0.33
CA VAL A 199 -26.65 -12.89 0.09
C VAL A 199 -27.93 -13.53 -0.43
N GLU A 200 -27.85 -14.45 -1.39
CA GLU A 200 -29.04 -15.11 -1.95
C GLU A 200 -29.72 -16.01 -0.90
N ILE A 201 -28.94 -16.71 -0.05
CA ILE A 201 -29.48 -17.50 1.08
C ILE A 201 -30.19 -16.59 2.09
N LEU A 202 -29.62 -15.44 2.43
CA LEU A 202 -30.27 -14.48 3.35
C LEU A 202 -31.55 -13.90 2.74
N ARG A 203 -31.49 -13.52 1.46
CA ARG A 203 -32.62 -12.96 0.72
C ARG A 203 -33.77 -13.95 0.60
N THR A 204 -33.49 -15.22 0.29
CA THR A 204 -34.50 -16.28 0.22
C THR A 204 -35.13 -16.52 1.59
N LYS A 205 -34.34 -16.60 2.67
CA LYS A 205 -34.86 -16.72 4.04
C LYS A 205 -35.78 -15.56 4.44
N ASP A 206 -35.42 -14.32 4.09
CA ASP A 206 -36.25 -13.15 4.41
C ASP A 206 -37.54 -13.12 3.59
N LYS A 207 -37.46 -13.48 2.30
CA LYS A 207 -38.63 -13.63 1.42
C LYS A 207 -39.59 -14.69 1.97
N ASP A 208 -39.09 -15.88 2.31
CA ASP A 208 -39.91 -16.97 2.83
C ASP A 208 -40.59 -16.59 4.15
N ARG A 209 -39.86 -15.90 5.05
CA ARG A 209 -40.44 -15.39 6.30
C ARG A 209 -41.56 -14.40 6.05
N TRP A 210 -41.38 -13.47 5.11
CA TRP A 210 -42.40 -12.49 4.75
C TRP A 210 -43.63 -13.17 4.13
N GLU A 211 -43.43 -14.09 3.19
CA GLU A 211 -44.52 -14.86 2.57
C GLU A 211 -45.31 -15.67 3.60
N GLN A 212 -44.63 -16.30 4.57
CA GLN A 212 -45.26 -17.01 5.67
C GLN A 212 -46.11 -16.07 6.55
N GLN A 213 -45.61 -14.88 6.89
CA GLN A 213 -46.36 -13.90 7.68
C GLN A 213 -47.60 -13.39 6.96
N ILE A 214 -47.47 -13.06 5.67
CA ILE A 214 -48.61 -12.62 4.83
C ILE A 214 -49.65 -13.73 4.74
N LYS A 215 -49.23 -14.97 4.45
CA LYS A 215 -50.15 -16.12 4.41
C LYS A 215 -50.89 -16.31 5.72
N ALA A 216 -50.19 -16.24 6.86
CA ALA A 216 -50.80 -16.37 8.17
C ALA A 216 -51.82 -15.25 8.48
N LEU A 217 -51.60 -14.02 7.98
CA LEU A 217 -52.58 -12.93 8.09
C LEU A 217 -53.81 -13.18 7.20
N CYS A 218 -53.61 -13.59 5.95
CA CYS A 218 -54.69 -13.94 5.04
C CYS A 218 -55.56 -15.10 5.58
N ASP A 219 -54.92 -16.14 6.13
CA ASP A 219 -55.63 -17.28 6.71
C ASP A 219 -56.48 -16.88 7.93
N LYS A 220 -55.98 -15.98 8.78
CA LYS A 220 -56.73 -15.41 9.91
C LYS A 220 -57.93 -14.59 9.44
N GLU A 221 -57.74 -13.72 8.44
CA GLU A 221 -58.83 -12.92 7.88
C GLU A 221 -59.92 -13.82 7.25
N LEU A 222 -59.50 -14.86 6.53
CA LEU A 222 -60.42 -15.84 5.95
C LEU A 222 -61.21 -16.58 7.04
N GLN A 223 -60.59 -16.91 8.17
CA GLN A 223 -61.28 -17.51 9.32
C GLN A 223 -62.33 -16.56 9.91
N LEU A 224 -61.97 -15.28 10.13
CA LEU A 224 -62.91 -14.25 10.62
C LEU A 224 -64.09 -14.06 9.67
N LEU A 225 -63.84 -14.05 8.35
CA LEU A 225 -64.90 -13.96 7.34
C LEU A 225 -65.81 -15.19 7.35
N LYS A 226 -65.26 -16.39 7.51
CA LYS A 226 -66.07 -17.63 7.65
C LYS A 226 -66.96 -17.58 8.89
N GLU A 227 -66.43 -17.13 10.03
CA GLU A 227 -67.20 -16.97 11.27
C GLU A 227 -68.30 -15.92 11.11
N ARG A 228 -68.00 -14.78 10.48
CA ARG A 228 -68.99 -13.74 10.16
C ARG A 228 -70.10 -14.28 9.26
N ASN A 229 -69.75 -14.98 8.18
CA ASN A 229 -70.73 -15.58 7.27
C ASN A 229 -71.63 -16.60 7.98
N LYS A 230 -71.06 -17.41 8.88
CA LYS A 230 -71.87 -18.34 9.70
C LYS A 230 -72.88 -17.58 10.56
N LYS A 231 -72.47 -16.51 11.24
CA LYS A 231 -73.38 -15.66 12.04
C LYS A 231 -74.46 -15.00 11.17
N VAL A 232 -74.09 -14.48 10.00
CA VAL A 232 -75.05 -13.89 9.04
C VAL A 232 -76.09 -14.92 8.64
N LYS A 233 -75.65 -16.13 8.27
CA LYS A 233 -76.55 -17.24 7.92
C LYS A 233 -77.50 -17.61 9.07
N GLU A 234 -76.99 -17.68 10.30
CA GLU A 234 -77.81 -17.90 11.50
C GLU A 234 -78.86 -16.78 11.71
N TYR A 235 -78.54 -15.53 11.37
CA TYR A 235 -79.50 -14.41 11.43
C TYR A 235 -80.51 -14.46 10.30
N GLU A 236 -80.10 -14.81 9.09
CA GLU A 236 -80.97 -15.03 7.93
C GLU A 236 -82.00 -16.14 8.25
N ASP A 237 -81.55 -17.29 8.75
CA ASP A 237 -82.41 -18.40 9.16
C ASP A 237 -83.44 -17.97 10.23
N LYS A 238 -83.00 -17.20 11.24
CA LYS A 238 -83.91 -16.65 12.27
C LYS A 238 -84.90 -15.64 11.71
N CYS A 239 -84.50 -14.84 10.73
CA CYS A 239 -85.40 -13.89 10.07
C CYS A 239 -86.43 -14.64 9.23
N HIS A 240 -85.99 -15.62 8.45
CA HIS A 240 -86.88 -16.50 7.69
C HIS A 240 -87.89 -17.19 8.60
N GLU A 241 -87.45 -17.79 9.71
CA GLU A 241 -88.34 -18.43 10.69
C GLU A 241 -89.42 -17.47 11.22
N LYS A 242 -89.02 -16.25 11.63
CA LYS A 242 -89.96 -15.23 12.13
C LYS A 242 -90.97 -14.80 11.07
N ILE A 243 -90.51 -14.60 9.83
CA ILE A 243 -91.37 -14.26 8.71
C ILE A 243 -92.38 -15.39 8.49
N PHE A 244 -91.92 -16.64 8.43
CA PHE A 244 -92.80 -17.82 8.31
C PHE A 244 -93.82 -17.91 9.45
N THR A 245 -93.42 -17.73 10.71
CA THR A 245 -94.36 -17.75 11.83
C THR A 245 -95.38 -16.61 11.75
N SER A 246 -94.96 -15.40 11.35
CA SER A 246 -95.89 -14.27 11.21
C SER A 246 -96.90 -14.50 10.10
N VAL A 247 -96.49 -15.10 8.97
CA VAL A 247 -97.41 -15.43 7.86
C VAL A 247 -98.39 -16.52 8.27
N ILE A 248 -97.96 -17.51 9.06
CA ILE A 248 -98.85 -18.54 9.62
C ILE A 248 -99.82 -17.94 10.64
N ASP A 249 -99.35 -17.05 11.52
CA ASP A 249 -100.19 -16.40 12.52
C ASP A 249 -101.16 -15.39 11.87
N ASP A 250 -100.74 -14.69 10.81
CA ASP A 250 -101.62 -13.85 10.00
C ASP A 250 -102.70 -14.69 9.32
N ALA A 251 -102.34 -15.83 8.71
CA ALA A 251 -103.30 -16.76 8.13
C ALA A 251 -104.28 -17.34 9.17
N ARG A 252 -103.81 -17.65 10.39
CA ARG A 252 -104.66 -18.07 11.52
C ARG A 252 -105.54 -16.93 12.02
N SER A 253 -105.03 -15.69 12.08
CA SER A 253 -105.78 -14.52 12.52
C SER A 253 -106.90 -14.17 11.54
N VAL A 254 -106.70 -14.40 10.24
CA VAL A 254 -107.74 -14.24 9.21
C VAL A 254 -108.83 -15.31 9.37
N SER A 255 -108.49 -16.53 9.82
CA SER A 255 -109.47 -17.57 10.17
C SER A 255 -110.24 -17.28 11.46
N VAL A 256 -109.55 -16.79 12.52
CA VAL A 256 -110.18 -16.47 13.83
C VAL A 256 -111.05 -15.19 13.77
N LYS A 257 -110.70 -14.23 12.90
CA LYS A 257 -111.51 -13.00 12.70
C LYS A 257 -112.86 -13.28 12.01
N HIS A 258 -113.05 -14.45 11.39
CA HIS A 258 -114.35 -14.82 10.86
C HIS A 258 -115.33 -15.32 11.95
N ASP A 259 -114.84 -15.71 13.14
CA ASP A 259 -115.64 -16.42 14.16
C ASP A 259 -115.98 -15.62 15.43
N PHE A 260 -115.53 -14.36 15.57
CA PHE A 260 -115.70 -13.58 16.82
C PHE A 260 -116.59 -12.33 16.74
N HIS A 261 -117.63 -12.34 15.90
CA HIS A 261 -118.77 -11.42 16.08
C HIS A 261 -119.92 -12.12 16.80
N LYS A 262 -119.86 -12.20 18.14
CA LYS A 262 -121.03 -12.17 19.06
C LYS A 262 -120.63 -12.19 20.55
N LYS A 263 -120.98 -11.08 21.22
CA LYS A 263 -121.42 -10.91 22.63
C LYS A 263 -120.38 -10.93 23.78
N VAL A 264 -120.24 -9.72 24.34
CA VAL A 264 -120.01 -9.36 25.76
C VAL A 264 -121.09 -10.01 26.64
N PRO A 265 -120.77 -10.56 27.83
CA PRO A 265 -121.10 -9.86 29.08
C PRO A 265 -120.08 -9.95 30.24
N SER A 266 -120.02 -8.85 30.99
CA SER A 266 -119.33 -8.60 32.24
C SER A 266 -119.89 -9.41 33.42
N HIS A 267 -119.02 -9.97 34.28
CA HIS A 267 -119.20 -9.99 35.74
C HIS A 267 -117.96 -10.53 36.46
N LEU A 268 -117.77 -9.97 37.67
CA LEU A 268 -116.99 -10.48 38.80
C LEU A 268 -115.47 -10.31 38.79
N LEU A 269 -115.09 -9.20 39.46
CA LEU A 269 -113.86 -9.04 40.20
C LEU A 269 -113.63 -10.25 41.12
N ASP A 270 -112.52 -10.94 40.90
CA ASP A 270 -111.90 -11.81 41.88
C ASP A 270 -110.55 -11.17 42.28
N PRO A 271 -110.38 -10.68 43.52
CA PRO A 271 -109.16 -10.00 43.95
C PRO A 271 -108.06 -11.00 44.34
N GLN A 272 -107.55 -11.77 43.38
CA GLN A 272 -106.28 -12.50 43.54
C GLN A 272 -105.47 -12.47 42.25
N ASN A 273 -104.91 -11.29 41.98
CA ASN A 273 -103.70 -11.08 41.16
C ASN A 273 -103.38 -9.59 41.27
N SER A 274 -102.76 -9.18 42.37
CA SER A 274 -102.38 -7.79 42.55
C SER A 274 -101.39 -7.40 41.44
N LEU A 275 -101.79 -6.46 40.57
CA LEU A 275 -100.93 -5.71 39.64
C LEU A 275 -99.54 -5.39 40.24
N PRO A 276 -99.42 -5.04 41.53
CA PRO A 276 -98.14 -4.92 42.22
C PRO A 276 -97.20 -6.15 42.14
N THR A 277 -97.69 -7.38 42.29
CA THR A 277 -96.82 -8.58 42.36
C THR A 277 -96.22 -8.94 40.99
N LYS A 278 -96.99 -8.80 39.91
CA LYS A 278 -96.48 -8.98 38.53
C LYS A 278 -95.48 -7.88 38.14
N LEU A 279 -95.73 -6.65 38.59
CA LEU A 279 -94.81 -5.53 38.39
C LEU A 279 -93.48 -5.74 39.13
N ILE A 280 -93.52 -6.27 40.35
CA ILE A 280 -92.33 -6.61 41.14
C ILE A 280 -91.55 -7.75 40.47
N GLN A 281 -92.22 -8.79 39.97
CA GLN A 281 -91.55 -9.89 39.27
C GLN A 281 -90.86 -9.42 37.97
N GLN A 282 -91.54 -8.61 37.15
CA GLN A 282 -90.97 -8.04 35.93
C GLN A 282 -89.82 -7.06 36.23
N SER A 283 -89.92 -6.29 37.33
CA SER A 283 -88.85 -5.44 37.85
C SER A 283 -87.62 -6.26 38.28
N ASN A 284 -87.83 -7.39 38.95
CA ASN A 284 -86.74 -8.27 39.39
C ASN A 284 -86.04 -8.95 38.20
N GLU A 285 -86.79 -9.38 37.19
CA GLU A 285 -86.25 -9.98 35.97
C GLU A 285 -85.43 -8.96 35.13
N THR A 286 -85.95 -7.74 34.98
CA THR A 286 -85.21 -6.65 34.30
C THR A 286 -83.97 -6.23 35.09
N SER A 287 -84.05 -6.15 36.42
CA SER A 287 -82.90 -5.90 37.30
C SER A 287 -81.84 -7.00 37.18
N ALA A 288 -82.23 -8.28 37.15
CA ALA A 288 -81.30 -9.39 36.96
C ALA A 288 -80.60 -9.35 35.59
N PHE A 289 -81.32 -8.96 34.54
CA PHE A 289 -80.75 -8.76 33.21
C PHE A 289 -79.74 -7.60 33.17
N LEU A 290 -80.10 -6.44 33.74
CA LEU A 290 -79.22 -5.29 33.84
C LEU A 290 -77.96 -5.60 34.65
N ASN A 291 -78.09 -6.32 35.77
CA ASN A 291 -76.96 -6.77 36.57
C ASN A 291 -76.02 -7.70 35.79
N LYS A 292 -76.55 -8.65 35.02
CA LYS A 292 -75.73 -9.50 34.12
C LYS A 292 -74.99 -8.66 33.06
N ARG A 293 -75.66 -7.65 32.49
CA ARG A 293 -75.05 -6.73 31.51
C ARG A 293 -73.95 -5.88 32.15
N ILE A 294 -74.18 -5.36 33.36
CA ILE A 294 -73.18 -4.62 34.14
C ILE A 294 -71.95 -5.47 34.42
N VAL A 295 -72.12 -6.73 34.83
CA VAL A 295 -71.00 -7.66 35.06
C VAL A 295 -70.22 -7.93 33.78
N SER A 296 -70.90 -8.12 32.65
CA SER A 296 -70.26 -8.27 31.33
C SER A 296 -69.46 -7.03 30.95
N LEU A 297 -70.05 -5.84 31.06
CA LEU A 297 -69.38 -4.58 30.75
C LEU A 297 -68.17 -4.32 31.67
N LYS A 298 -68.28 -4.61 32.96
CA LYS A 298 -67.15 -4.56 33.90
C LYS A 298 -66.01 -5.49 33.48
N LYS A 299 -66.32 -6.68 32.98
CA LYS A 299 -65.32 -7.62 32.45
C LYS A 299 -64.66 -7.08 31.19
N ASP A 300 -65.42 -6.48 30.29
CA ASP A 300 -64.89 -5.92 29.04
C ASP A 300 -64.05 -4.66 29.27
N ILE A 301 -64.45 -3.78 30.21
CA ILE A 301 -63.63 -2.65 30.67
C ILE A 301 -62.29 -3.14 31.22
N LYS A 302 -62.27 -4.19 32.07
CA LYS A 302 -61.03 -4.76 32.58
C LYS A 302 -60.14 -5.33 31.47
N LYS A 303 -60.72 -5.97 30.45
CA LYS A 303 -59.97 -6.43 29.27
C LYS A 303 -59.37 -5.26 28.50
N LEU A 304 -60.17 -4.22 28.25
CA LEU A 304 -59.74 -3.01 27.53
C LEU A 304 -58.61 -2.29 28.28
N GLN A 305 -58.71 -2.18 29.60
CA GLN A 305 -57.64 -1.64 30.45
C GLN A 305 -56.34 -2.47 30.31
N LYS A 306 -56.43 -3.80 30.33
CA LYS A 306 -55.26 -4.67 30.12
C LYS A 306 -54.65 -4.50 28.73
N THR A 307 -55.49 -4.40 27.68
CA THR A 307 -54.98 -4.17 26.32
C THR A 307 -54.37 -2.78 26.15
N TYR A 308 -54.91 -1.76 26.82
CA TYR A 308 -54.37 -0.41 26.78
C TYR A 308 -53.00 -0.35 27.44
N THR A 309 -52.83 -0.93 28.63
CA THR A 309 -51.52 -0.96 29.31
C THR A 309 -50.48 -1.79 28.56
N GLU A 310 -50.91 -2.85 27.86
CA GLU A 310 -50.05 -3.59 26.93
C GLU A 310 -49.56 -2.71 25.78
N LYS A 311 -50.48 -1.98 25.13
CA LYS A 311 -50.16 -1.09 24.01
C LYS A 311 -49.29 0.09 24.43
N GLU A 312 -49.53 0.66 25.59
CA GLU A 312 -48.70 1.72 26.17
C GLU A 312 -47.27 1.24 26.39
N ARG A 313 -47.09 0.03 26.94
CA ARG A 313 -45.76 -0.56 27.13
C ARG A 313 -45.07 -0.87 25.79
N GLU A 314 -45.81 -1.37 24.81
CA GLU A 314 -45.29 -1.58 23.45
C GLU A 314 -44.79 -0.25 22.84
N LEU A 315 -45.58 0.83 22.94
CA LEU A 315 -45.20 2.15 22.46
C LEU A 315 -43.97 2.71 23.18
N GLN A 316 -43.91 2.59 24.51
CA GLN A 316 -42.73 3.00 25.29
C GLN A 316 -41.48 2.24 24.86
N ASN A 317 -41.59 0.93 24.67
CA ASN A 317 -40.49 0.09 24.19
C ASN A 317 -40.05 0.48 22.76
N CYS A 318 -40.99 0.73 21.85
CA CYS A 318 -40.69 1.20 20.49
C CYS A 318 -40.00 2.56 20.49
N THR A 319 -40.48 3.50 21.30
CA THR A 319 -39.91 4.84 21.44
C THR A 319 -38.48 4.79 21.97
N HIS A 320 -38.23 3.97 23.01
CA HIS A 320 -36.89 3.80 23.57
C HIS A 320 -35.91 3.19 22.55
N LYS A 321 -36.33 2.17 21.81
CA LYS A 321 -35.53 1.55 20.74
C LYS A 321 -35.18 2.56 19.65
N LEU A 322 -36.18 3.31 19.16
CA LEU A 322 -36.00 4.30 18.10
C LEU A 322 -35.08 5.44 18.55
N HIS A 323 -35.23 5.93 19.78
CA HIS A 323 -34.35 6.95 20.34
C HIS A 323 -32.89 6.46 20.41
N GLY A 324 -32.66 5.22 20.87
CA GLY A 324 -31.34 4.62 20.91
C GLY A 324 -30.71 4.42 19.51
N GLU A 325 -31.51 4.15 18.49
CA GLU A 325 -31.04 4.10 17.09
C GLU A 325 -30.70 5.48 16.54
N TYR A 326 -31.55 6.47 16.79
CA TYR A 326 -31.31 7.87 16.41
C TYR A 326 -30.00 8.38 17.03
N GLN A 327 -29.81 8.18 18.33
CA GLN A 327 -28.60 8.60 19.03
C GLN A 327 -27.33 7.90 18.49
N ARG A 328 -27.42 6.59 18.20
CA ARG A 328 -26.32 5.85 17.56
C ARG A 328 -26.02 6.37 16.15
N SER A 329 -27.05 6.71 15.38
CA SER A 329 -26.90 7.28 14.05
C SER A 329 -26.21 8.65 14.09
N PHE A 330 -26.66 9.53 15.00
CA PHE A 330 -26.05 10.83 15.23
C PHE A 330 -24.56 10.73 15.58
N GLN A 331 -24.20 9.82 16.50
CA GLN A 331 -22.80 9.59 16.86
C GLN A 331 -21.96 9.07 15.69
N ARG A 332 -22.52 8.25 14.79
CA ARG A 332 -21.81 7.79 13.58
C ARG A 332 -21.50 8.95 12.64
N VAL A 333 -22.47 9.83 12.40
CA VAL A 333 -22.29 11.01 11.53
C VAL A 333 -21.23 11.94 12.10
N GLN A 334 -21.25 12.21 13.42
CA GLN A 334 -20.26 13.03 14.09
C GLN A 334 -18.84 12.45 13.96
N LYS A 335 -18.69 11.13 14.19
CA LYS A 335 -17.40 10.43 14.03
C LYS A 335 -16.91 10.46 12.58
N PHE A 336 -17.81 10.30 11.62
CA PHE A 336 -17.48 10.41 10.19
C PHE A 336 -16.97 11.81 9.84
N HIS A 337 -17.66 12.86 10.31
CA HIS A 337 -17.26 14.24 10.10
C HIS A 337 -15.89 14.52 10.73
N GLN A 338 -15.63 14.07 11.96
CA GLN A 338 -14.34 14.24 12.62
C GLN A 338 -13.20 13.52 11.87
N ARG A 339 -13.44 12.30 11.36
CA ARG A 339 -12.46 11.57 10.54
C ARG A 339 -12.18 12.32 9.24
N ARG A 340 -13.22 12.78 8.54
CA ARG A 340 -13.08 13.54 7.30
C ARG A 340 -12.26 14.82 7.52
N MET A 341 -12.51 15.55 8.60
CA MET A 341 -11.73 16.74 8.96
C MET A 341 -10.26 16.40 9.24
N LYS A 342 -9.98 15.32 9.96
CA LYS A 342 -8.61 14.85 10.19
C LYS A 342 -7.89 14.49 8.89
N THR A 343 -8.55 13.77 7.97
CA THR A 343 -7.99 13.41 6.66
C THR A 343 -7.72 14.64 5.79
N ARG A 344 -8.61 15.63 5.79
CA ARG A 344 -8.39 16.90 5.08
C ARG A 344 -7.19 17.64 5.66
N ASN A 345 -7.11 17.76 6.98
CA ASN A 345 -6.00 18.44 7.64
C ASN A 345 -4.66 17.74 7.40
N SER A 346 -4.61 16.40 7.42
CA SER A 346 -3.38 15.67 7.08
C SER A 346 -2.97 15.88 5.63
N SER A 347 -3.93 15.85 4.70
CA SER A 347 -3.66 16.10 3.27
C SER A 347 -3.13 17.52 3.03
N VAL A 348 -3.70 18.54 3.69
CA VAL A 348 -3.21 19.93 3.62
C VAL A 348 -1.80 20.05 4.19
N ALA A 349 -1.53 19.39 5.33
CA ALA A 349 -0.20 19.38 5.92
C ALA A 349 0.84 18.72 5.01
N ASP A 350 0.48 17.61 4.36
CA ASP A 350 1.37 16.91 3.43
C ASP A 350 1.61 17.72 2.15
N ALA A 351 0.59 18.38 1.60
CA ALA A 351 0.72 19.29 0.47
C ALA A 351 1.66 20.47 0.79
N LYS A 352 1.56 21.03 2.00
CA LYS A 352 2.45 22.09 2.47
C LYS A 352 3.91 21.62 2.56
N LYS A 353 4.15 20.44 3.15
CA LYS A 353 5.50 19.85 3.23
C LYS A 353 6.10 19.60 1.86
N LEU A 354 5.32 19.08 0.91
CA LEU A 354 5.78 18.85 -0.47
C LEU A 354 6.18 20.16 -1.15
N LYS A 355 5.38 21.23 -0.98
CA LYS A 355 5.70 22.56 -1.50
C LYS A 355 7.00 23.11 -0.91
N GLU A 356 7.20 22.96 0.40
CA GLU A 356 8.44 23.39 1.07
C GLU A 356 9.67 22.59 0.59
N LEU A 357 9.54 21.27 0.44
CA LEU A 357 10.60 20.40 -0.12
C LEU A 357 10.94 20.78 -1.55
N GLN A 358 9.94 21.03 -2.39
CA GLN A 358 10.15 21.46 -3.77
C GLN A 358 10.90 22.79 -3.83
N GLN A 359 10.50 23.79 -3.03
CA GLN A 359 11.20 25.07 -2.97
C GLN A 359 12.65 24.94 -2.51
N MET A 360 12.92 24.06 -1.53
CA MET A 360 14.27 23.77 -1.08
C MET A 360 15.12 23.16 -2.20
N ILE A 361 14.61 22.10 -2.86
CA ILE A 361 15.30 21.42 -3.96
C ILE A 361 15.55 22.39 -5.11
N ASP A 362 14.56 23.19 -5.49
CA ASP A 362 14.68 24.20 -6.55
C ASP A 362 15.76 25.23 -6.23
N GLY A 363 15.88 25.61 -4.94
CA GLY A 363 16.94 26.47 -4.44
C GLY A 363 18.34 25.85 -4.53
N GLU A 364 18.50 24.60 -4.07
CA GLU A 364 19.77 23.86 -4.16
C GLU A 364 20.20 23.65 -5.62
N LEU A 365 19.25 23.31 -6.48
CA LEU A 365 19.46 23.07 -7.90
C LEU A 365 19.89 24.35 -8.63
N LYS A 366 19.33 25.50 -8.26
CA LYS A 366 19.75 26.82 -8.73
C LYS A 366 21.18 27.15 -8.29
N GLN A 367 21.55 26.83 -7.06
CA GLN A 367 22.93 27.03 -6.59
C GLN A 367 23.93 26.13 -7.33
N LEU A 368 23.59 24.85 -7.52
CA LEU A 368 24.44 23.89 -8.24
C LEU A 368 24.65 24.30 -9.70
N SER A 369 23.58 24.69 -10.39
CA SER A 369 23.68 25.17 -11.78
C SER A 369 24.53 26.44 -11.91
N GLN A 370 24.36 27.42 -11.02
CA GLN A 370 25.20 28.61 -10.98
C GLN A 370 26.68 28.27 -10.76
N ARG A 371 26.97 27.37 -9.82
CA ARG A 371 28.34 26.90 -9.58
C ARG A 371 28.93 26.19 -10.81
N ALA A 372 28.14 25.35 -11.46
CA ALA A 372 28.57 24.61 -12.63
C ALA A 372 28.86 25.54 -13.83
N LEU A 373 28.01 26.55 -14.05
CA LEU A 373 28.23 27.58 -15.06
C LEU A 373 29.45 28.47 -14.74
N THR A 374 29.69 28.76 -13.46
CA THR A 374 30.90 29.49 -13.04
C THR A 374 32.16 28.68 -13.38
N ILE A 375 32.17 27.37 -13.09
CA ILE A 375 33.27 26.48 -13.45
C ILE A 375 33.44 26.42 -14.98
N ASP A 376 32.34 26.30 -15.74
CA ASP A 376 32.38 26.33 -17.21
C ASP A 376 33.04 27.60 -17.75
N SER A 377 32.70 28.76 -17.17
CA SER A 377 33.27 30.05 -17.57
C SER A 377 34.79 30.11 -17.35
N LEU A 378 35.26 29.59 -16.22
CA LEU A 378 36.69 29.54 -15.89
C LEU A 378 37.45 28.57 -16.82
N ILE A 379 36.86 27.43 -17.13
CA ILE A 379 37.46 26.46 -18.07
C ILE A 379 37.49 27.05 -19.48
N CYS A 380 36.42 27.69 -19.94
CA CYS A 380 36.38 28.34 -21.24
C CYS A 380 37.44 29.45 -21.37
N GLN A 381 37.64 30.24 -20.32
CA GLN A 381 38.71 31.24 -20.24
C GLN A 381 40.10 30.60 -20.34
N TYR A 382 40.33 29.46 -19.68
CA TYR A 382 41.60 28.75 -19.73
C TYR A 382 41.88 28.12 -21.11
N VAL A 383 40.86 27.55 -21.75
CA VAL A 383 40.98 26.91 -23.07
C VAL A 383 41.00 27.94 -24.21
N GLY A 384 40.64 29.20 -23.93
CA GLY A 384 40.62 30.30 -24.91
C GLY A 384 39.41 30.26 -25.84
N VAL A 385 38.30 29.67 -25.39
CA VAL A 385 37.04 29.58 -26.17
C VAL A 385 36.06 30.63 -25.62
N PRO A 386 35.34 31.37 -26.48
CA PRO A 386 34.32 32.32 -26.04
C PRO A 386 33.25 31.59 -25.22
N TRP A 387 33.03 32.06 -23.99
CA TRP A 387 32.00 31.52 -23.11
C TRP A 387 30.64 32.10 -23.47
N ASN A 388 29.71 31.25 -23.90
CA ASN A 388 28.32 31.63 -24.14
C ASN A 388 27.43 31.23 -22.94
N PRO A 389 26.72 32.20 -22.33
CA PRO A 389 25.82 31.96 -21.20
C PRO A 389 24.43 31.44 -21.61
N ASP A 390 24.18 31.09 -22.88
CA ASP A 390 22.86 30.78 -23.46
C ASP A 390 22.05 29.71 -22.68
N ASN A 391 22.71 28.88 -21.87
CA ASN A 391 22.08 27.88 -20.99
C ASN A 391 21.39 28.47 -19.75
N THR A 392 21.56 29.77 -19.46
CA THR A 392 20.88 30.46 -18.34
C THR A 392 19.42 30.79 -18.64
N ALA A 393 19.06 31.00 -19.91
CA ALA A 393 17.68 31.27 -20.33
C ALA A 393 16.73 30.06 -20.14
N VAL A 394 17.29 28.85 -20.09
CA VAL A 394 16.56 27.61 -19.80
C VAL A 394 16.06 27.58 -18.35
N LEU A 395 16.74 28.30 -17.44
CA LEU A 395 16.47 28.33 -16.01
C LEU A 395 15.28 29.23 -15.62
N GLU A 396 14.95 30.22 -16.45
CA GLU A 396 13.91 31.22 -16.14
C GLU A 396 12.51 30.85 -16.64
N ARG A 397 12.34 29.74 -17.36
CA ARG A 397 10.99 29.30 -17.74
C ARG A 397 10.29 28.75 -16.50
N PRO A 398 9.23 29.40 -15.97
CA PRO A 398 8.49 28.85 -14.85
C PRO A 398 7.86 27.55 -15.33
N GLY A 399 8.27 26.42 -14.74
CA GLY A 399 7.52 25.17 -14.85
C GLY A 399 6.13 25.36 -14.22
N PRO A 400 5.17 24.50 -14.54
CA PRO A 400 3.75 24.71 -14.24
C PRO A 400 3.54 24.95 -12.74
N GLU A 401 3.04 26.14 -12.40
CA GLU A 401 2.30 26.33 -11.16
C GLU A 401 0.97 25.58 -11.27
N ARG A 402 0.99 24.27 -11.00
CA ARG A 402 -0.21 23.50 -10.68
C ARG A 402 0.05 22.58 -9.49
N LEU A 403 0.53 23.15 -8.40
CA LEU A 403 0.05 22.67 -7.12
C LEU A 403 -1.34 23.29 -6.92
N PRO A 404 -2.37 22.51 -6.53
CA PRO A 404 -3.69 23.06 -6.26
C PRO A 404 -3.53 24.23 -5.29
N ASN A 405 -4.12 25.36 -5.66
CA ASN A 405 -4.04 26.60 -4.90
C ASN A 405 -4.52 26.32 -3.46
N ILE A 406 -3.58 26.28 -2.52
CA ILE A 406 -3.81 25.92 -1.11
C ILE A 406 -4.80 26.93 -0.47
N ASP A 407 -4.90 28.14 -1.03
CA ASP A 407 -5.82 29.17 -0.55
C ASP A 407 -7.31 28.83 -0.81
N GLN A 408 -7.60 27.90 -1.72
CA GLN A 408 -8.96 27.37 -1.93
C GLN A 408 -9.34 26.23 -0.98
N LEU A 409 -8.38 25.70 -0.20
CA LEU A 409 -8.59 24.65 0.80
C LEU A 409 -8.61 25.19 2.23
N ASN A 410 -8.81 26.50 2.40
CA ASN A 410 -8.95 27.12 3.71
C ASN A 410 -10.16 26.54 4.48
N PRO A 411 -10.03 26.22 5.78
CA PRO A 411 -11.07 25.58 6.59
C PRO A 411 -12.18 26.52 7.07
N GLU A 412 -12.15 27.82 6.71
CA GLU A 412 -13.05 28.82 7.30
C GLU A 412 -14.27 29.19 6.44
N THR A 413 -14.28 28.88 5.14
CA THR A 413 -15.41 29.25 4.26
C THR A 413 -16.57 28.25 4.24
N ASP A 414 -16.40 27.05 4.80
CA ASP A 414 -17.46 26.01 4.84
C ASP A 414 -18.38 26.10 6.07
N LYS A 415 -18.18 27.08 6.97
CA LYS A 415 -19.09 27.31 8.11
C LYS A 415 -20.43 27.95 7.73
N CYS A 416 -20.67 28.29 6.46
CA CYS A 416 -21.84 29.11 6.07
C CYS A 416 -22.80 28.49 5.04
N ARG A 417 -22.77 27.18 4.77
CA ARG A 417 -23.81 26.53 3.93
C ARG A 417 -24.34 25.21 4.49
N ARG A 418 -24.91 25.27 5.69
CA ARG A 418 -26.14 24.53 6.00
C ARG A 418 -26.71 25.17 7.26
N GLY A 419 -27.81 25.89 7.07
CA GLY A 419 -28.44 26.72 8.09
C GLY A 419 -28.65 25.96 9.39
N MET A 420 -28.33 26.67 10.47
CA MET A 420 -29.05 26.51 11.71
C MET A 420 -30.54 26.56 11.39
N ILE A 421 -31.28 25.54 11.81
CA ILE A 421 -32.68 25.76 12.15
C ILE A 421 -32.58 26.47 13.49
N GLU A 422 -32.78 27.78 13.44
CA GLU A 422 -33.01 28.60 14.62
C GLU A 422 -34.26 28.04 15.32
N ASP A 423 -34.11 27.79 16.63
CA ASP A 423 -35.20 27.43 17.52
C ASP A 423 -36.16 28.64 17.63
N GLU A 424 -37.22 28.64 16.83
CA GLU A 424 -38.45 29.38 17.13
C GLU A 424 -39.62 28.40 17.17
N ASN A 425 -39.98 27.98 18.37
CA ASN A 425 -41.34 27.63 18.81
C ASN A 425 -41.25 27.42 20.32
N GLU A 426 -41.57 28.45 21.09
CA GLU A 426 -42.91 28.67 21.65
C GLU A 426 -43.32 27.48 22.55
N GLU A 427 -43.31 27.81 23.83
CA GLU A 427 -43.75 27.00 24.94
C GLU A 427 -45.19 26.52 24.73
N GLU A 428 -45.40 25.22 24.59
CA GLU A 428 -46.68 24.62 24.97
C GLU A 428 -46.42 23.27 25.65
N LYS A 429 -46.04 23.37 26.93
CA LYS A 429 -45.94 22.23 27.83
C LYS A 429 -47.25 22.13 28.63
N THR A 430 -48.30 21.66 27.97
CA THR A 430 -49.50 21.15 28.64
C THR A 430 -49.18 19.78 29.23
N CYS A 431 -48.59 19.78 30.43
CA CYS A 431 -48.58 18.61 31.29
C CYS A 431 -49.97 18.47 31.92
N VAL A 432 -50.66 17.39 31.56
CA VAL A 432 -51.86 16.91 32.26
C VAL A 432 -51.46 16.52 33.68
N GLU A 433 -51.84 17.35 34.64
CA GLU A 433 -51.90 16.98 36.05
C GLU A 433 -53.14 16.10 36.27
N THR A 434 -52.93 14.96 36.93
CA THR A 434 -53.96 14.38 37.80
C THR A 434 -53.33 14.01 39.14
N PRO A 435 -54.11 14.11 40.23
CA PRO A 435 -53.63 14.52 41.54
C PRO A 435 -53.36 13.33 42.47
N GLU A 436 -52.36 13.45 43.34
CA GLU A 436 -52.17 12.59 44.51
C GLU A 436 -51.97 13.47 45.75
N ASP A 437 -52.70 13.12 46.80
CA ASP A 437 -52.96 13.83 48.05
C ASP A 437 -51.71 14.05 48.93
N PRO A 438 -51.72 15.08 49.81
CA PRO A 438 -50.62 15.43 50.70
C PRO A 438 -50.71 14.73 52.07
N LEU A 439 -49.57 14.77 52.79
CA LEU A 439 -49.30 14.46 54.21
C LEU A 439 -48.53 13.15 54.45
N GLN A 440 -47.24 13.24 54.84
CA GLN A 440 -46.81 13.22 56.25
C GLN A 440 -45.27 13.27 56.41
N HIS A 441 -44.84 14.07 57.40
CA HIS A 441 -43.63 14.08 58.25
C HIS A 441 -42.25 13.69 57.64
N GLU A 442 -41.27 14.60 57.55
CA GLU A 442 -40.41 15.13 58.64
C GLU A 442 -39.44 14.09 59.22
N ILE A 443 -38.12 14.32 59.02
CA ILE A 443 -37.02 14.21 60.02
C ILE A 443 -35.70 14.69 59.35
N ARG A 444 -35.22 15.85 59.82
CA ARG A 444 -33.86 16.13 60.35
C ARG A 444 -32.60 15.88 59.47
N SER A 445 -32.09 16.98 58.91
CA SER A 445 -30.74 17.61 58.95
C SER A 445 -29.46 16.83 59.36
N PRO A 446 -28.23 17.41 59.25
CA PRO A 446 -27.45 17.75 58.05
C PRO A 446 -25.93 17.41 58.24
N SER A 447 -25.08 17.99 57.38
CA SER A 447 -23.64 18.30 57.59
C SER A 447 -22.59 17.33 57.01
N GLY A 448 -21.58 17.94 56.39
CA GLY A 448 -20.38 17.29 55.86
C GLY A 448 -19.56 18.19 54.96
N CYS A 449 -19.08 19.32 55.49
CA CYS A 449 -18.03 20.15 54.88
C CYS A 449 -16.64 19.49 55.05
N GLY A 450 -15.77 19.73 54.06
CA GLY A 450 -14.31 19.51 54.12
C GLY A 450 -13.80 19.23 52.71
N GLY A 451 -13.06 20.09 52.01
CA GLY A 451 -12.10 21.10 52.43
C GLY A 451 -10.68 20.57 52.19
N SER A 452 -10.06 20.90 51.06
CA SER A 452 -8.65 21.31 51.06
C SER A 452 -8.17 21.85 49.71
N VAL A 453 -7.60 23.03 49.85
CA VAL A 453 -6.83 23.83 48.91
C VAL A 453 -5.37 23.36 48.96
N LYS A 454 -4.66 23.31 47.82
CA LYS A 454 -3.26 23.77 47.78
C LYS A 454 -2.84 24.17 46.38
N ALA A 455 -2.41 25.42 46.28
CA ALA A 455 -1.75 26.05 45.14
C ALA A 455 -0.27 26.30 45.46
N ALA A 456 0.42 26.88 44.46
CA ALA A 456 1.76 27.50 44.47
C ALA A 456 2.93 26.55 44.16
N GLN A 457 4.03 26.88 43.47
CA GLN A 457 4.53 28.01 42.64
C GLN A 457 6.00 27.61 42.30
N THR A 458 6.45 27.58 41.03
CA THR A 458 7.44 28.49 40.36
C THR A 458 8.89 28.58 40.88
N SER A 459 9.82 28.71 39.90
CA SER A 459 11.24 29.19 39.91
C SER A 459 12.33 28.13 40.25
N SER A 460 13.55 28.07 39.68
CA SER A 460 14.30 28.91 38.73
C SER A 460 15.63 28.22 38.29
N SER A 461 16.08 28.54 37.06
CA SER A 461 17.45 28.79 36.54
C SER A 461 18.70 28.09 37.11
N THR A 462 19.53 27.51 36.24
CA THR A 462 20.98 27.86 36.07
C THR A 462 21.64 27.15 34.87
N ASN A 463 22.58 27.86 34.24
CA ASN A 463 23.32 27.56 33.01
C ASN A 463 24.38 26.45 33.12
N SER A 464 24.71 25.78 32.01
CA SER A 464 26.11 25.62 31.55
C SER A 464 26.20 25.26 30.06
N SER A 465 27.24 25.79 29.42
CA SER A 465 27.60 25.65 28.00
C SER A 465 28.84 24.76 27.89
N VAL A 466 28.83 23.69 27.08
CA VAL A 466 29.99 23.21 26.30
C VAL A 466 29.51 22.41 25.06
N ARG A 467 30.20 22.70 23.97
CA ARG A 467 30.16 22.28 22.56
C ARG A 467 30.33 20.76 22.29
N ARG A 468 29.80 20.33 21.13
CA ARG A 468 30.27 19.27 20.19
C ARG A 468 29.82 17.80 20.44
N LYS A 469 28.90 17.30 19.60
CA LYS A 469 29.14 16.40 18.43
C LYS A 469 27.80 15.83 17.91
N HIS A 470 27.66 15.79 16.59
CA HIS A 470 26.58 15.12 15.88
C HIS A 470 26.63 13.61 16.12
N ALA A 471 25.49 13.03 16.48
CA ALA A 471 25.15 11.63 16.24
C ALA A 471 23.62 11.53 16.16
N LEU A 472 23.11 11.20 14.97
CA LEU A 472 21.72 10.86 14.74
C LEU A 472 21.40 9.55 15.49
N PRO A 473 20.30 9.45 16.25
CA PRO A 473 19.81 8.17 16.75
C PRO A 473 19.16 7.36 15.61
N PRO A 474 19.31 6.02 15.58
CA PRO A 474 18.58 5.18 14.65
C PRO A 474 17.07 5.23 14.95
N LEU A 475 16.26 5.47 13.93
CA LEU A 475 14.82 5.30 13.97
C LEU A 475 14.49 3.83 14.26
N LYS A 476 14.08 3.52 15.50
CA LYS A 476 13.41 2.27 15.84
C LYS A 476 12.00 2.31 15.24
N LEU A 477 11.75 1.47 14.25
CA LEU A 477 10.41 1.14 13.76
C LEU A 477 9.64 0.37 14.85
N PRO A 478 8.40 0.74 15.20
CA PRO A 478 7.53 -0.12 16.01
C PRO A 478 6.94 -1.26 15.15
N PRO A 479 6.78 -2.47 15.69
CA PRO A 479 6.15 -3.58 14.97
C PRO A 479 4.61 -3.46 14.96
N GLY A 480 4.03 -3.69 13.78
CA GLY A 480 2.75 -4.36 13.57
C GLY A 480 1.50 -3.81 14.28
N MET A 481 0.80 -2.86 13.64
CA MET A 481 -0.66 -2.72 13.81
C MET A 481 -1.35 -3.20 12.53
N LYS A 482 -2.00 -4.36 12.63
CA LYS A 482 -2.96 -4.87 11.66
C LYS A 482 -4.02 -3.79 11.39
N ARG A 483 -4.07 -3.23 10.17
CA ARG A 483 -5.26 -2.53 9.68
C ARG A 483 -6.21 -3.59 9.17
N ALA A 484 -7.27 -3.84 9.93
CA ALA A 484 -8.49 -4.41 9.38
C ALA A 484 -9.11 -3.35 8.45
N SER A 485 -9.06 -3.59 7.15
CA SER A 485 -9.88 -2.87 6.17
C SER A 485 -11.33 -3.34 6.33
N ARG A 486 -12.15 -2.49 6.95
CA ARG A 486 -13.61 -2.53 6.75
C ARG A 486 -13.91 -1.52 5.65
N GLU A 487 -14.02 -2.01 4.42
CA GLU A 487 -14.49 -1.26 3.27
C GLU A 487 -16.02 -1.32 3.31
N SER A 488 -16.64 -0.25 3.79
CA SER A 488 -18.08 -0.05 3.70
C SER A 488 -18.35 0.67 2.39
N SER A 489 -19.22 0.06 1.59
CA SER A 489 -19.74 0.49 0.30
C SER A 489 -19.86 2.01 0.16
N ALA A 490 -19.16 2.56 -0.83
CA ALA A 490 -19.29 3.95 -1.23
C ALA A 490 -20.51 4.12 -2.14
N GLU A 491 -21.54 4.81 -1.62
CA GLU A 491 -22.56 5.45 -2.43
C GLU A 491 -21.90 6.50 -3.35
N ARG A 492 -22.33 6.46 -4.60
CA ARG A 492 -22.00 7.42 -5.64
C ARG A 492 -22.58 8.78 -5.25
N THR A 493 -21.73 9.69 -4.79
CA THR A 493 -22.00 11.13 -4.91
C THR A 493 -20.77 11.82 -5.47
N SER A 494 -20.90 12.20 -6.74
CA SER A 494 -19.99 13.06 -7.49
C SER A 494 -19.75 14.36 -6.73
N SER A 495 -18.54 14.55 -6.18
CA SER A 495 -17.99 15.90 -5.99
C SER A 495 -16.56 15.90 -6.48
N SER A 496 -16.41 16.52 -7.65
CA SER A 496 -15.16 16.84 -8.33
C SER A 496 -14.13 17.41 -7.35
N GLY A 497 -13.04 16.67 -7.21
CA GLY A 497 -11.82 17.08 -6.56
C GLY A 497 -10.73 16.20 -7.14
N HIS A 498 -10.54 16.29 -8.46
CA HIS A 498 -9.41 15.65 -9.12
C HIS A 498 -8.14 16.12 -8.40
N ALA A 499 -7.56 15.25 -7.58
CA ALA A 499 -6.14 15.28 -7.33
C ALA A 499 -5.51 15.09 -8.71
N GLN A 500 -5.12 16.20 -9.34
CA GLN A 500 -4.38 16.16 -10.59
C GLN A 500 -3.15 15.30 -10.31
N VAL A 501 -3.15 14.12 -10.92
CA VAL A 501 -1.97 13.25 -10.98
C VAL A 501 -0.86 14.15 -11.52
N LEU A 502 0.18 14.35 -10.73
CA LEU A 502 1.38 15.05 -11.17
C LEU A 502 1.80 14.40 -12.49
N ASP A 503 1.82 15.18 -13.57
CA ASP A 503 2.25 14.66 -14.86
C ASP A 503 3.73 14.29 -14.74
N VAL A 504 3.99 12.99 -14.59
CA VAL A 504 5.33 12.43 -14.44
C VAL A 504 6.19 12.83 -15.63
N SER A 505 5.59 12.97 -16.82
CA SER A 505 6.27 13.44 -18.02
C SER A 505 6.85 14.84 -17.82
N GLU A 506 6.10 15.75 -17.21
CA GLU A 506 6.52 17.14 -17.04
C GLU A 506 7.64 17.29 -15.99
N VAL A 507 7.58 16.47 -14.93
CA VAL A 507 8.65 16.37 -13.93
C VAL A 507 9.93 15.80 -14.56
N CYS A 508 9.82 14.74 -15.36
CA CYS A 508 10.95 14.16 -16.09
C CYS A 508 11.60 15.18 -17.03
N SER A 509 10.81 15.85 -17.88
CA SER A 509 11.33 16.88 -18.80
C SER A 509 11.99 18.05 -18.07
N ARG A 510 11.57 18.36 -16.83
CA ARG A 510 12.23 19.36 -16.00
C ARG A 510 13.63 18.91 -15.56
N TRP A 511 13.77 17.67 -15.10
CA TRP A 511 15.08 17.12 -14.71
C TRP A 511 16.02 16.97 -15.91
N GLU A 512 15.49 16.59 -17.08
CA GLU A 512 16.26 16.51 -18.33
C GLU A 512 16.80 17.89 -18.75
N ARG A 513 15.96 18.94 -18.76
CA ARG A 513 16.41 20.32 -19.03
C ARG A 513 17.49 20.79 -18.08
N GLN A 514 17.42 20.38 -16.82
CA GLN A 514 18.43 20.74 -15.83
C GLN A 514 19.75 19.99 -16.06
N ALA A 515 19.71 18.73 -16.49
CA ALA A 515 20.90 17.96 -16.84
C ALA A 515 21.60 18.54 -18.08
N GLU A 516 20.83 19.08 -19.03
CA GLU A 516 21.35 19.70 -20.26
C GLU A 516 22.04 21.07 -20.06
N ILE A 517 22.06 21.62 -18.84
CA ILE A 517 22.78 22.88 -18.54
C ILE A 517 24.26 22.78 -18.88
N ILE A 518 24.86 21.59 -18.73
CA ILE A 518 26.19 21.28 -19.26
C ILE A 518 26.03 20.13 -20.25
N PRO A 519 25.94 20.43 -21.55
CA PRO A 519 25.85 19.39 -22.57
C PRO A 519 27.07 18.48 -22.54
N GLU A 520 26.88 17.23 -22.94
CA GLU A 520 27.93 16.21 -23.05
C GLU A 520 29.14 16.67 -23.88
N GLU A 521 28.90 17.53 -24.87
CA GLU A 521 29.97 18.12 -25.67
C GLU A 521 30.90 19.02 -24.84
N LYS A 522 30.36 19.82 -23.91
CA LYS A 522 31.17 20.66 -23.00
C LYS A 522 31.98 19.78 -22.05
N VAL A 523 31.39 18.70 -21.54
CA VAL A 523 32.10 17.73 -20.67
C VAL A 523 33.30 17.13 -21.41
N ARG A 524 33.14 16.69 -22.65
CA ARG A 524 34.26 16.17 -23.46
C ARG A 524 35.37 17.21 -23.68
N ARG A 525 35.02 18.48 -23.84
CA ARG A 525 36.02 19.57 -23.91
C ARG A 525 36.76 19.73 -22.58
N TRP A 526 36.06 19.64 -21.45
CA TRP A 526 36.67 19.70 -20.11
C TRP A 526 37.65 18.55 -19.88
N GLU A 527 37.28 17.31 -20.22
CA GLU A 527 38.17 16.14 -20.11
C GLU A 527 39.45 16.28 -20.96
N THR A 528 39.31 16.86 -22.16
CA THR A 528 40.45 17.11 -23.04
C THR A 528 41.36 18.20 -22.44
N ALA A 529 40.78 19.25 -21.87
CA ALA A 529 41.52 20.32 -21.19
C ALA A 529 42.25 19.79 -19.94
N GLU A 530 41.59 18.94 -19.14
CA GLU A 530 42.19 18.28 -17.97
C GLU A 530 43.40 17.44 -18.36
N LYS A 531 43.29 16.60 -19.40
CA LYS A 531 44.42 15.80 -19.90
C LYS A 531 45.62 16.67 -20.29
N LYS A 532 45.38 17.79 -20.99
CA LYS A 532 46.45 18.74 -21.36
C LYS A 532 47.07 19.43 -20.14
N LEU A 533 46.24 19.83 -19.17
CA LEU A 533 46.69 20.42 -17.91
C LEU A 533 47.58 19.48 -17.10
N LEU A 534 47.19 18.20 -17.01
CA LEU A 534 47.98 17.17 -16.34
C LEU A 534 49.32 16.96 -17.04
N GLN A 535 49.36 16.95 -18.36
CA GLN A 535 50.62 16.89 -19.12
C GLN A 535 51.51 18.10 -18.83
N TYR A 536 50.95 19.31 -18.85
CA TYR A 536 51.71 20.53 -18.54
C TYR A 536 52.25 20.53 -17.10
N TYR A 537 51.46 20.07 -16.14
CA TYR A 537 51.90 19.90 -14.74
C TYR A 537 53.09 18.95 -14.61
N TRP A 538 53.09 17.81 -15.33
CA TRP A 538 54.22 16.88 -15.33
C TRP A 538 55.48 17.52 -15.89
N VAL A 539 55.37 18.25 -17.00
CA VAL A 539 56.51 18.98 -17.58
C VAL A 539 57.05 20.04 -16.62
N LEU A 540 56.17 20.81 -15.96
CA LEU A 540 56.59 21.80 -14.97
C LEU A 540 57.30 21.16 -13.77
N ARG A 541 56.85 19.99 -13.33
CA ARG A 541 57.50 19.24 -12.26
C ARG A 541 58.90 18.80 -12.67
N GLU A 542 59.04 18.26 -13.88
CA GLU A 542 60.34 17.87 -14.43
C GLU A 542 61.29 19.07 -14.54
N ILE A 543 60.79 20.21 -15.04
CA ILE A 543 61.58 21.47 -15.10
C ILE A 543 62.01 21.90 -13.70
N SER A 544 61.14 21.80 -12.69
CA SER A 544 61.48 22.13 -11.31
C SER A 544 62.59 21.23 -10.76
N ASP A 545 62.50 19.92 -11.00
CA ASP A 545 63.49 18.94 -10.54
C ASP A 545 64.85 19.16 -11.22
N LEU A 546 64.85 19.35 -12.54
CA LEU A 546 66.05 19.69 -13.31
C LEU A 546 66.66 21.02 -12.87
N THR A 547 65.83 22.05 -12.61
CA THR A 547 66.31 23.36 -12.15
C THR A 547 67.06 23.21 -10.83
N ARG A 548 66.51 22.46 -9.87
CA ARG A 548 67.17 22.17 -8.58
C ARG A 548 68.50 21.45 -8.79
N GLU A 549 68.54 20.44 -9.65
CA GLU A 549 69.78 19.71 -9.95
C GLU A 549 70.84 20.63 -10.59
N THR A 550 70.44 21.50 -11.53
CA THR A 550 71.38 22.46 -12.13
C THR A 550 71.93 23.47 -11.13
N GLU A 551 71.14 23.91 -10.14
CA GLU A 551 71.60 24.80 -9.07
C GLU A 551 72.62 24.09 -8.15
N ASP A 552 72.36 22.83 -7.79
CA ASP A 552 73.29 22.03 -7.00
C ASP A 552 74.61 21.78 -7.74
N LEU A 553 74.53 21.47 -9.04
CA LEU A 553 75.72 21.35 -9.90
C LEU A 553 76.48 22.66 -10.02
N ARG A 554 75.78 23.81 -10.16
CA ARG A 554 76.43 25.14 -10.17
C ARG A 554 77.15 25.42 -8.86
N LYS A 555 76.56 25.11 -7.71
CA LYS A 555 77.21 25.25 -6.39
C LYS A 555 78.47 24.41 -6.29
N LYS A 556 78.40 23.12 -6.65
CA LYS A 556 79.57 22.22 -6.67
C LYS A 556 80.66 22.72 -7.60
N ASN A 557 80.29 23.21 -8.78
CA ASN A 557 81.25 23.74 -9.76
C ASN A 557 81.93 25.02 -9.24
N MET A 558 81.19 25.93 -8.60
CA MET A 558 81.78 27.10 -7.93
C MET A 558 82.78 26.69 -6.84
N GLN A 559 82.44 25.69 -6.01
CA GLN A 559 83.32 25.20 -4.95
C GLN A 559 84.62 24.59 -5.52
N LEU A 560 84.52 23.79 -6.58
CA LEU A 560 85.69 23.24 -7.29
C LEU A 560 86.56 24.34 -7.90
N LYS A 561 85.95 25.37 -8.50
CA LYS A 561 86.68 26.52 -9.04
C LYS A 561 87.43 27.28 -7.94
N SER A 562 86.81 27.51 -6.78
CA SER A 562 87.48 28.11 -5.63
C SER A 562 88.66 27.26 -5.13
N GLN A 563 88.49 25.93 -5.03
CA GLN A 563 89.58 25.02 -4.64
C GLN A 563 90.74 25.03 -5.66
N LEU A 564 90.43 25.09 -6.96
CA LEU A 564 91.45 25.21 -8.01
C LEU A 564 92.19 26.54 -7.93
N GLN A 565 91.49 27.63 -7.67
CA GLN A 565 92.10 28.96 -7.51
C GLN A 565 92.99 29.02 -6.26
N GLU A 566 92.54 28.46 -5.14
CA GLU A 566 93.33 28.33 -3.91
C GLU A 566 94.60 27.50 -4.13
N ARG A 567 94.48 26.35 -4.80
CA ARG A 567 95.65 25.51 -5.18
C ARG A 567 96.57 26.22 -6.17
N SER A 568 96.04 26.98 -7.12
CA SER A 568 96.84 27.76 -8.07
C SER A 568 97.62 28.89 -7.38
N ILE A 569 97.05 29.53 -6.36
CA ILE A 569 97.73 30.53 -5.53
C ILE A 569 98.78 29.86 -4.63
N ALA A 570 98.52 28.64 -4.15
CA ALA A 570 99.52 27.85 -3.41
C ALA A 570 100.69 27.35 -4.27
N TRP A 571 100.50 27.26 -5.60
CA TRP A 571 101.51 26.80 -6.57
C TRP A 571 102.29 27.92 -7.26
N THR A 572 101.97 29.20 -7.04
CA THR A 572 102.87 30.29 -7.46
C THR A 572 104.16 30.24 -6.65
N PRO A 573 105.34 29.98 -7.26
CA PRO A 573 106.61 30.04 -6.54
C PRO A 573 106.81 31.49 -6.11
N ALA A 574 107.04 31.72 -4.81
CA ALA A 574 107.46 33.01 -4.32
C ALA A 574 108.72 33.46 -5.08
N SER A 575 108.57 34.44 -5.97
CA SER A 575 109.70 35.21 -6.49
C SER A 575 110.23 36.11 -5.38
N ARG A 576 111.17 35.57 -4.58
CA ARG A 576 112.46 36.15 -4.17
C ARG A 576 113.04 35.40 -2.99
#